data_AF-A0A6J7ZLX5-F1
#
_entry.id   AF-A0A6J7ZLX5-F1
#
_cell.length_a   1.000
_cell.length_b   1.000
_cell.length_c   1.000
_cell.angle_alpha   90.00
_cell.angle_beta   90.00
_cell.angle_gamma   90.00
#
_symmetry.space_group_name_H-M   'P 1'
#
loop_
_entity.id
_entity.type
_entity.pdbx_description
1 polymer ?
#
loop_
_entity_poly.entity_id
_entity_poly.type
_entity_poly.pdbx_seq_one_letter_code
_entity_poly.pdbx_strand_id
1 'polypeptide(L)'
;MKANSQSSLFTPESKSYNWQGYECYYEYYPTVNPNIDNDISLLLIHPIGVGLSGNFWYRFCQESRENGLNHAIYNPDLIGCGNSDIPKFAYYPQDWAEQLHYFLQNIIQKTCYYNSTRSFITRCDRPNSTPKQI
;
A
#
# COMPACT_ATOMS: atom_id res chain seq x y z
N MET A 1 18.07 25.03 -23.25
CA MET A 1 18.07 24.03 -22.16
C MET A 1 16.81 24.25 -21.34
N LYS A 2 15.75 23.47 -21.56
CA LYS A 2 14.55 23.51 -20.70
C LYS A 2 14.73 22.40 -19.66
N ALA A 3 15.01 22.76 -18.42
CA ALA A 3 14.93 21.82 -17.31
C ALA A 3 13.46 21.37 -17.22
N ASN A 4 13.25 20.06 -17.29
CA ASN A 4 11.95 19.43 -17.46
C ASN A 4 11.19 19.46 -16.13
N SER A 5 10.09 20.23 -16.05
CA SER A 5 9.22 20.35 -14.87
C SER A 5 8.37 19.10 -14.58
N GLN A 6 8.69 17.95 -15.17
CA GLN A 6 7.93 16.70 -15.02
C GLN A 6 8.43 15.80 -13.89
N SER A 7 9.61 16.05 -13.31
CA SER A 7 10.19 15.15 -12.30
C SER A 7 9.41 15.09 -10.98
N SER A 8 8.61 16.11 -10.66
CA SER A 8 7.82 16.16 -9.42
C SER A 8 6.53 15.34 -9.45
N LEU A 9 6.07 14.89 -10.63
CA LEU A 9 4.85 14.09 -10.77
C LEU A 9 5.06 12.60 -10.49
N PHE A 10 6.31 12.15 -10.45
CA PHE A 10 6.67 10.73 -10.30
C PHE A 10 7.31 10.40 -8.94
N THR A 11 7.60 11.42 -8.13
CA THR A 11 8.18 11.24 -6.81
C THR A 11 7.05 10.98 -5.81
N PRO A 12 7.00 9.80 -5.16
CA PRO A 12 6.02 9.56 -4.11
C PRO A 12 6.26 10.45 -2.89
N GLU A 13 5.19 10.74 -2.18
CA GLU A 13 5.27 11.25 -0.81
C GLU A 13 5.46 10.07 0.16
N SER A 14 6.56 10.09 0.89
CA SER A 14 6.81 9.19 2.02
C SER A 14 5.92 9.55 3.21
N LYS A 15 5.08 8.62 3.66
CA LYS A 15 4.18 8.83 4.80
C LYS A 15 4.21 7.64 5.76
N SER A 16 3.79 7.88 7.00
CA SER A 16 3.60 6.84 8.00
C SER A 16 2.24 6.96 8.69
N TYR A 17 1.80 5.87 9.31
CA TYR A 17 0.64 5.79 10.18
C TYR A 17 0.92 4.82 11.33
N ASN A 18 0.22 5.00 12.45
CA ASN A 18 0.32 4.07 13.56
C ASN A 18 -0.78 2.99 13.46
N TRP A 19 -0.39 1.74 13.62
CA TRP A 19 -1.28 0.59 13.74
C TRP A 19 -0.84 -0.29 14.90
N GLN A 20 -1.71 -0.45 15.91
CA GLN A 20 -1.43 -1.21 17.14
C GLN A 20 -0.14 -0.81 17.88
N GLY A 21 0.25 0.47 17.81
CA GLY A 21 1.49 0.97 18.40
C GLY A 21 2.72 0.84 17.50
N TYR A 22 2.60 0.21 16.34
CA TYR A 22 3.67 0.11 15.34
C TYR A 22 3.59 1.21 14.29
N GLU A 23 4.72 1.80 13.95
CA GLU A 23 4.84 2.73 12.84
C GLU A 23 4.88 1.95 11.52
N CYS A 24 3.89 2.20 10.66
CA CYS A 24 3.76 1.58 9.35
C CYS A 24 3.98 2.63 8.27
N TYR A 25 4.82 2.32 7.30
CA TYR A 25 5.20 3.20 6.20
C TYR A 25 4.34 2.96 4.95
N TYR A 26 4.15 4.00 4.14
CA TYR A 26 3.60 3.88 2.80
C TYR A 26 4.09 5.00 1.89
N GLU A 27 4.15 4.71 0.59
CA GLU A 27 4.29 5.72 -0.45
C GLU A 27 2.92 6.13 -0.96
N TYR A 28 2.72 7.45 -1.07
CA TYR A 28 1.54 8.05 -1.65
C TYR A 28 1.89 8.75 -2.96
N TYR A 29 1.22 8.33 -4.04
CA TYR A 29 1.30 9.02 -5.33
C TYR A 29 -0.02 9.75 -5.56
N PRO A 30 -0.04 11.10 -5.54
CA PRO A 30 -1.26 11.86 -5.81
C PRO A 30 -1.73 11.68 -7.25
N THR A 31 -2.99 12.04 -7.51
CA THR A 31 -3.54 12.13 -8.87
C THR A 31 -2.74 13.13 -9.71
N VAL A 32 -2.42 12.79 -10.97
CA VAL A 32 -1.65 13.66 -11.87
C VAL A 32 -2.45 14.90 -12.28
N ASN A 33 -3.76 14.74 -12.48
CA ASN A 33 -4.69 15.82 -12.78
C ASN A 33 -5.80 15.86 -11.72
N PRO A 34 -5.71 16.76 -10.72
CA PRO A 34 -6.68 16.87 -9.64
C PRO A 34 -8.04 17.43 -10.10
N ASN A 35 -8.15 17.99 -11.31
CA ASN A 35 -9.42 18.49 -11.85
C ASN A 35 -10.30 17.36 -12.43
N ILE A 36 -9.75 16.16 -12.55
CA ILE A 36 -10.50 14.95 -12.90
C ILE A 36 -10.77 14.23 -11.59
N ASP A 37 -12.00 14.38 -11.09
CA ASP A 37 -12.41 13.74 -9.86
C ASP A 37 -12.42 12.22 -10.06
N ASN A 38 -11.45 11.56 -9.44
CA ASN A 38 -11.31 10.11 -9.40
C ASN A 38 -11.55 9.68 -7.96
N ASP A 39 -12.80 9.36 -7.63
CA ASP A 39 -13.21 8.84 -6.33
C ASP A 39 -12.60 7.44 -6.03
N ILE A 40 -11.96 6.84 -7.05
CA ILE A 40 -11.32 5.54 -6.99
C ILE A 40 -9.80 5.68 -6.88
N SER A 41 -9.22 5.04 -5.86
CA SER A 41 -7.77 4.92 -5.66
C SER A 41 -7.28 3.49 -5.90
N LEU A 42 -5.97 3.32 -6.06
CA LEU A 42 -5.30 2.03 -6.19
C LEU A 42 -4.47 1.72 -4.95
N LEU A 43 -4.62 0.52 -4.40
CA LEU A 43 -3.83 0.00 -3.29
C LEU A 43 -2.92 -1.12 -3.83
N LEU A 44 -1.61 -0.94 -3.72
CA LEU A 44 -0.62 -1.91 -4.20
C LEU A 44 -0.06 -2.70 -3.02
N ILE A 45 -0.33 -4.00 -2.98
CA ILE A 45 0.10 -4.89 -1.90
C ILE A 45 1.21 -5.76 -2.44
N HIS A 46 2.44 -5.51 -1.98
CA HIS A 46 3.60 -6.30 -2.38
C HIS A 46 3.49 -7.75 -1.86
N PRO A 47 4.15 -8.73 -2.50
CA PRO A 47 4.25 -10.08 -1.95
C PRO A 47 5.04 -10.06 -0.63
N ILE A 48 4.80 -11.06 0.22
CA ILE A 48 5.50 -11.17 1.51
C ILE A 48 6.63 -12.17 1.40
N GLY A 49 7.80 -11.77 1.89
CA GLY A 49 9.03 -12.53 1.83
C GLY A 49 10.22 -11.66 2.19
N VAL A 50 11.39 -12.29 2.32
CA VAL A 50 12.63 -11.60 2.71
C VAL A 50 12.99 -10.55 1.67
N GLY A 51 13.15 -9.30 2.11
CA GLY A 51 13.59 -8.18 1.26
C GLY A 51 12.52 -7.60 0.34
N LEU A 52 11.24 -7.95 0.53
CA LEU A 52 10.13 -7.35 -0.23
C LEU A 52 9.54 -6.15 0.52
N SER A 53 9.18 -5.12 -0.24
CA SER A 53 8.60 -3.86 0.22
C SER A 53 7.80 -3.23 -0.92
N GLY A 54 7.25 -2.05 -0.69
CA GLY A 54 6.61 -1.21 -1.69
C GLY A 54 7.49 -0.94 -2.92
N ASN A 55 8.82 -1.01 -2.80
CA ASN A 55 9.74 -0.86 -3.93
C ASN A 55 9.51 -1.92 -5.04
N PHE A 56 8.88 -3.06 -4.72
CA PHE A 56 8.44 -4.04 -5.72
C PHE A 56 7.58 -3.39 -6.83
N TRP A 57 6.76 -2.42 -6.46
CA TRP A 57 5.83 -1.74 -7.38
C TRP A 57 6.43 -0.51 -8.08
N TYR A 58 7.68 -0.14 -7.81
CA TYR A 58 8.28 1.08 -8.36
C TYR A 58 8.14 1.20 -9.89
N ARG A 59 8.49 0.13 -10.62
CA ARG A 59 8.36 0.09 -12.09
C ARG A 59 6.91 0.20 -12.55
N PHE A 60 5.97 -0.44 -11.85
CA PHE A 60 4.56 -0.34 -12.17
C PHE A 60 4.05 1.09 -11.98
N CYS A 61 4.40 1.75 -10.86
CA CYS A 61 4.02 3.14 -10.60
C CYS A 61 4.56 4.07 -11.68
N GLN A 62 5.84 3.94 -12.04
CA GLN A 62 6.46 4.77 -13.07
C GLN A 62 5.77 4.59 -14.44
N GLU A 63 5.72 3.35 -14.93
CA GLU A 63 5.14 3.05 -16.25
C GLU A 63 3.66 3.41 -16.32
N SER A 64 2.88 3.11 -15.27
CA SER A 64 1.44 3.43 -15.28
C SER A 64 1.21 4.94 -15.34
N ARG A 65 2.03 5.73 -14.63
CA ARG A 65 1.96 7.20 -14.68
C ARG A 65 2.34 7.74 -16.06
N GLU A 66 3.41 7.24 -16.65
CA GLU A 66 3.84 7.60 -18.02
C GLU A 66 2.76 7.26 -19.06
N ASN A 67 2.00 6.19 -18.84
CA ASN A 67 0.87 5.77 -19.68
C ASN A 67 -0.48 6.44 -19.32
N GLY A 68 -0.48 7.47 -18.45
CA GLY A 68 -1.65 8.32 -18.22
C GLY A 68 -2.60 7.86 -17.09
N LEU A 69 -2.19 6.93 -16.24
CA LEU A 69 -2.97 6.55 -15.06
C LEU A 69 -3.15 7.74 -14.10
N ASN A 70 -4.40 8.19 -13.94
CA ASN A 70 -4.75 9.35 -13.11
C ASN A 70 -5.31 9.00 -11.70
N HIS A 71 -5.26 7.74 -11.27
CA HIS A 71 -5.73 7.35 -9.94
C HIS A 71 -4.68 7.70 -8.87
N ALA A 72 -5.11 8.02 -7.65
CA ALA A 72 -4.19 8.06 -6.52
C ALA A 72 -3.69 6.63 -6.24
N ILE A 73 -2.41 6.48 -5.89
CA ILE A 73 -1.81 5.17 -5.60
C ILE A 73 -1.31 5.19 -4.16
N TYR A 74 -1.68 4.17 -3.41
CA TYR A 74 -1.20 3.89 -2.07
C TYR A 74 -0.39 2.60 -2.11
N ASN A 75 0.87 2.67 -1.68
CA ASN A 75 1.81 1.57 -1.73
C ASN A 75 2.39 1.36 -0.31
N PRO A 76 1.64 0.70 0.60
CA PRO A 76 2.09 0.46 1.96
C PRO A 76 3.15 -0.63 2.05
N ASP A 77 4.08 -0.43 2.98
CA ASP A 77 4.93 -1.48 3.50
C ASP A 77 4.15 -2.22 4.61
N LEU A 78 4.02 -3.53 4.45
CA LEU A 78 3.40 -4.36 5.48
C LEU A 78 4.26 -4.40 6.75
N ILE A 79 3.65 -4.62 7.91
CA ILE A 79 4.40 -4.78 9.17
C ILE A 79 5.44 -5.90 9.01
N GLY A 80 6.68 -5.65 9.46
CA GLY A 80 7.81 -6.55 9.24
C GLY A 80 8.48 -6.46 7.87
N CYS A 81 8.06 -5.53 7.01
CA CYS A 81 8.59 -5.32 5.66
C CYS A 81 9.01 -3.86 5.43
N GLY A 82 9.98 -3.67 4.53
CA GLY A 82 10.40 -2.34 4.08
C GLY A 82 10.80 -1.38 5.20
N ASN A 83 10.21 -0.18 5.19
CA ASN A 83 10.44 0.89 6.16
C ASN A 83 9.41 0.89 7.31
N SER A 84 8.46 -0.05 7.32
CA SER A 84 7.59 -0.25 8.49
C SER A 84 8.39 -0.87 9.63
N ASP A 85 7.87 -0.74 10.85
CA ASP A 85 8.45 -1.40 12.01
C ASP A 85 8.64 -2.90 11.75
N ILE A 86 9.74 -3.44 12.29
CA ILE A 86 10.08 -4.86 12.22
C ILE A 86 10.10 -5.46 13.63
N PRO A 87 8.94 -5.63 14.28
CA PRO A 87 8.86 -6.31 15.56
C PRO A 87 9.41 -7.74 15.50
N LYS A 88 9.95 -8.19 16.64
CA LYS A 88 10.47 -9.55 16.81
C LYS A 88 9.35 -10.50 17.26
N PHE A 89 8.37 -10.77 16.41
CA PHE A 89 7.35 -11.79 16.62
C PHE A 89 7.08 -12.60 15.34
N ALA A 90 6.33 -13.69 15.46
CA ALA A 90 5.92 -14.50 14.32
C ALA A 90 4.70 -13.87 13.64
N TYR A 91 4.85 -13.43 12.40
CA TYR A 91 3.76 -12.88 11.61
C TYR A 91 2.84 -13.98 11.06
N TYR A 92 1.54 -13.74 11.15
CA TYR A 92 0.48 -14.54 10.55
C TYR A 92 -0.22 -13.74 9.44
N PRO A 93 -0.83 -14.41 8.44
CA PRO A 93 -1.61 -13.75 7.40
C PRO A 93 -2.66 -12.75 7.91
N GLN A 94 -3.22 -13.02 9.08
CA GLN A 94 -4.21 -12.19 9.75
C GLN A 94 -3.63 -10.83 10.18
N ASP A 95 -2.37 -10.77 10.62
CA ASP A 95 -1.75 -9.52 11.07
C ASP A 95 -1.71 -8.50 9.92
N TRP A 96 -1.29 -8.93 8.73
CA TRP A 96 -1.27 -8.08 7.54
C TRP A 96 -2.67 -7.74 7.04
N ALA A 97 -3.64 -8.66 7.18
CA ALA A 97 -5.03 -8.38 6.80
C ALA A 97 -5.65 -7.32 7.70
N GLU A 98 -5.44 -7.39 9.02
CA GLU A 98 -5.91 -6.41 9.99
C GLU A 98 -5.22 -5.06 9.79
N GLN A 99 -3.92 -5.04 9.51
CA GLN A 99 -3.19 -3.83 9.14
C GLN A 99 -3.79 -3.17 7.90
N LEU A 100 -4.00 -3.93 6.83
CA LEU A 100 -4.58 -3.42 5.58
C LEU A 100 -6.03 -2.97 5.74
N HIS A 101 -6.82 -3.67 6.55
CA HIS A 101 -8.18 -3.24 6.89
C HIS A 101 -8.17 -1.90 7.61
N TYR A 102 -7.31 -1.74 8.63
CA TYR A 102 -7.13 -0.47 9.31
C TYR A 102 -6.70 0.65 8.34
N PHE A 103 -5.75 0.36 7.45
CA PHE A 103 -5.26 1.30 6.46
C PHE A 103 -6.36 1.78 5.51
N LEU A 104 -7.21 0.87 5.02
CA LEU A 104 -8.36 1.22 4.18
C LEU A 104 -9.36 2.12 4.92
N GLN A 105 -9.70 1.79 6.17
CA GLN A 105 -10.72 2.49 6.95
C GLN A 105 -10.25 3.85 7.50
N ASN A 106 -8.97 4.00 7.82
CA ASN A 106 -8.48 5.17 8.57
C ASN A 106 -7.58 6.09 7.73
N ILE A 107 -6.92 5.56 6.69
CA ILE A 107 -5.97 6.33 5.88
C ILE A 107 -6.51 6.63 4.49
N ILE A 108 -7.08 5.63 3.79
CA ILE A 108 -7.59 5.83 2.42
C ILE A 108 -8.98 6.48 2.44
N GLN A 109 -9.92 5.96 3.26
CA GLN A 109 -11.27 6.51 3.47
C GLN A 109 -12.12 6.72 2.21
N LYS A 110 -11.82 6.00 1.11
CA LYS A 110 -12.56 6.04 -0.15
C LYS A 110 -12.46 4.72 -0.90
N THR A 111 -13.23 4.58 -1.97
CA THR A 111 -13.26 3.36 -2.79
C THR A 111 -11.87 3.06 -3.35
N CYS A 112 -11.44 1.81 -3.21
CA CYS A 112 -10.11 1.39 -3.61
C CYS A 112 -10.13 0.04 -4.32
N TYR A 113 -9.47 -0.04 -5.47
CA TYR A 113 -9.10 -1.33 -6.07
C TYR A 113 -7.73 -1.74 -5.56
N TYR A 114 -7.62 -2.97 -5.05
CA TYR A 114 -6.35 -3.52 -4.63
C TYR A 114 -5.71 -4.38 -5.72
N ASN A 115 -4.40 -4.27 -5.87
CA ASN A 115 -3.59 -5.17 -6.70
C ASN A 115 -2.61 -5.90 -5.79
N SER A 116 -2.71 -7.23 -5.77
CA SER A 116 -1.87 -8.10 -4.95
C SER A 116 -1.50 -9.34 -5.74
N THR A 117 -0.31 -9.89 -5.50
CA THR A 117 -0.01 -11.24 -5.98
C THR A 117 -0.91 -12.24 -5.24
N ARG A 118 -1.47 -13.21 -5.98
CA ARG A 118 -2.60 -14.12 -5.64
C ARG A 118 -2.61 -14.82 -4.26
N SER A 119 -1.60 -14.66 -3.42
CA SER A 119 -1.40 -15.45 -2.21
C SER A 119 -1.95 -14.84 -0.92
N PHE A 120 -2.25 -13.52 -0.87
CA PHE A 120 -2.57 -12.86 0.40
C PHE A 120 -4.06 -12.67 0.71
N ILE A 121 -4.85 -12.12 -0.21
CA ILE A 121 -6.21 -11.64 0.11
C ILE A 121 -7.23 -12.78 0.10
N THR A 122 -7.11 -13.73 -0.83
CA THR A 122 -8.03 -14.86 -0.99
C THR A 122 -8.14 -15.78 0.23
N ARG A 123 -7.22 -15.66 1.20
CA ARG A 123 -7.19 -16.48 2.41
C ARG A 123 -7.82 -15.78 3.62
N CYS A 124 -7.88 -14.45 3.62
CA CYS A 124 -8.40 -13.64 4.72
C CYS A 124 -9.89 -13.29 4.56
N ASP A 125 -10.43 -13.31 3.34
CA ASP A 125 -11.87 -13.15 3.07
C ASP A 125 -12.73 -14.39 3.42
N ARG A 126 -12.16 -15.41 4.10
CA ARG A 126 -12.97 -16.51 4.64
C ARG A 126 -13.52 -16.12 6.02
N PRO A 127 -14.83 -15.99 6.20
CA PRO A 127 -15.40 -15.72 7.51
C PRO A 127 -15.10 -16.88 8.47
N ASN A 128 -14.47 -16.52 9.61
CA ASN A 128 -14.32 -17.28 10.85
C ASN A 128 -13.69 -18.69 10.81
N SER A 129 -12.45 -18.78 11.29
CA SER A 129 -12.04 -19.89 12.17
C SER A 129 -11.57 -19.30 13.50
N THR A 130 -12.47 -19.30 14.48
CA THR A 130 -12.32 -19.18 15.95
C THR A 130 -10.99 -18.65 16.53
N PRO A 131 -11.02 -17.63 17.41
CA PRO A 131 -9.83 -17.23 18.17
C PRO A 131 -9.40 -18.33 19.14
N LYS A 132 -8.11 -18.70 19.12
CA LYS A 132 -7.51 -19.46 20.22
C LYS A 132 -7.33 -18.52 21.40
N GLN A 133 -8.05 -18.80 22.48
CA GLN A 133 -7.74 -18.27 23.81
C GLN A 133 -6.38 -18.83 24.25
N ILE A 134 -5.55 -17.96 24.84
CA ILE A 134 -4.41 -18.33 25.68
C ILE A 134 -4.89 -18.25 27.13
#